data_AF-A0A1D3UQ97-F1
#
_entry.id   AF-A0A1D3UQ97-F1
#
_cell.length_a   1.000
_cell.length_b   1.000
_cell.length_c   1.000
_cell.angle_alpha   90.00
_cell.angle_beta   90.00
_cell.angle_gamma   90.00
#
_symmetry.space_group_name_H-M   'P 1'
#
loop_
_entity.id
_entity.type
_entity.pdbx_description
1 polymer ?
#
loop_
_entity_poly.entity_id
_entity_poly.type
_entity_poly.pdbx_seq_one_letter_code
_entity_poly.pdbx_strand_id
1 'polypeptide(L)'
;MAYTETTNTSYGQRLSGSMKGIVSGLLMFIIGTCLLWWNEGRAVKTSKAIKEAESVAVHVDDVSTVDASLNGKLIHASAFADTKDTLADELFGVRTLAIKLNRKVEYYQWIENSKSETRDKIGGGQETVTTYTYESKWVDKPVKSSEFKDPEYKNLNFVLTTIEEKDQLADNVTFGAYTLPEFIKRSISGNVPADVQMTDEQVREWNKALHTSVSVRDSVSLVHSDKNTVYFGQSPNSPHVGDVRITFYKVMPADISLIAKVNGETFEDYKTQNGESFSRVEMGTVSADNMFQNAQDENNMLTWILRIVGLLLVVFGVKSMFSLLPTLFKVLPFLGNIVDAGVGLVCWIFGLAWSLIVIAIAWLVYRPVIGILLLVAAVAGIIFLKSRSKKTVPQS
;
A
#
# COMPACT_ATOMS: atom_id res chain seq x y z
N MET A 1 24.67 -0.71 -21.79
CA MET A 1 24.62 0.64 -22.41
C MET A 1 23.20 1.16 -22.26
N ALA A 2 22.99 2.48 -22.20
CA ALA A 2 21.64 3.03 -22.06
C ALA A 2 21.04 3.29 -23.46
N TYR A 3 19.81 2.86 -23.69
CA TYR A 3 19.08 3.11 -24.93
C TYR A 3 18.30 4.43 -24.80
N THR A 4 18.41 5.32 -25.78
CA THR A 4 17.77 6.63 -25.71
C THR A 4 16.75 6.81 -26.83
N GLU A 5 15.53 7.18 -26.48
CA GLU A 5 14.47 7.58 -27.41
C GLU A 5 14.26 9.08 -27.29
N THR A 6 14.43 9.81 -28.39
CA THR A 6 14.20 11.26 -28.44
C THR A 6 12.87 11.54 -29.11
N THR A 7 11.91 12.03 -28.34
CA THR A 7 10.61 12.48 -28.85
C THR A 7 10.61 14.00 -28.98
N ASN A 8 10.26 14.49 -30.18
CA ASN A 8 10.07 15.90 -30.44
C ASN A 8 8.58 16.23 -30.50
N THR A 9 8.14 17.12 -29.62
CA THR A 9 6.76 17.62 -29.60
C THR A 9 6.74 19.03 -30.19
N SER A 10 5.97 19.23 -31.26
CA SER A 10 5.83 20.56 -31.86
C SER A 10 5.04 21.50 -30.96
N TYR A 11 5.22 22.82 -31.14
CA TYR A 11 4.50 23.82 -30.34
C TYR A 11 2.96 23.66 -30.42
N GLY A 12 2.42 23.39 -31.62
CA GLY A 12 0.99 23.13 -31.80
C GLY A 12 0.49 21.86 -31.09
N GLN A 13 1.30 20.79 -31.08
CA GLN A 13 0.98 19.57 -30.32
C GLN A 13 1.00 19.82 -28.81
N ARG A 14 1.92 20.66 -28.30
CA ARG A 14 1.93 21.05 -26.88
C ARG A 14 0.67 21.82 -26.49
N LEU A 15 0.28 22.79 -27.30
CA LEU A 15 -0.96 23.56 -27.11
C LEU A 15 -2.20 22.65 -27.07
N SER A 16 -2.31 21.73 -28.04
CA SER A 16 -3.39 20.74 -28.07
C SER A 16 -3.35 19.79 -26.86
N GLY A 17 -2.16 19.35 -26.46
CA GLY A 17 -1.95 18.53 -25.26
C GLY A 17 -2.38 19.24 -23.98
N SER A 18 -2.05 20.52 -23.83
CA SER A 18 -2.48 21.34 -22.69
C SER A 18 -4.01 21.43 -22.58
N MET A 19 -4.74 21.46 -23.71
CA MET A 19 -6.22 21.43 -23.67
C MET A 19 -6.77 20.13 -23.09
N LYS A 20 -6.16 18.98 -23.41
CA LYS A 20 -6.51 17.69 -22.77
C LYS A 20 -6.12 17.67 -21.28
N GLY A 21 -5.04 18.37 -20.93
CA GLY A 21 -4.62 18.65 -19.56
C GLY A 21 -5.69 19.34 -18.71
N ILE A 22 -6.56 20.15 -19.32
CA ILE A 22 -7.64 20.84 -18.61
C ILE A 22 -8.70 19.86 -18.11
N VAL A 23 -9.15 18.95 -18.97
CA VAL A 23 -10.19 17.96 -18.62
C VAL A 23 -9.69 16.98 -17.57
N SER A 24 -8.47 16.45 -17.76
CA SER A 24 -7.84 15.57 -16.76
C SER A 24 -7.57 16.30 -15.45
N GLY A 25 -7.12 17.56 -15.50
CA GLY A 25 -6.93 18.40 -14.32
C GLY A 25 -8.22 18.64 -13.53
N LEU A 26 -9.33 18.93 -14.22
CA LEU A 26 -10.64 19.08 -13.60
C LEU A 26 -11.09 17.79 -12.90
N LEU A 27 -10.90 16.64 -13.53
CA LEU A 27 -11.22 15.34 -12.93
C LEU A 27 -10.38 15.09 -11.66
N MET A 28 -9.07 15.34 -11.72
CA MET A 28 -8.18 15.21 -10.55
C MET A 28 -8.59 16.14 -9.40
N PHE A 29 -8.98 17.39 -9.71
CA PHE A 29 -9.46 18.35 -8.72
C PHE A 29 -10.74 17.87 -8.03
N ILE A 30 -11.70 17.33 -8.78
CA ILE A 30 -12.95 16.76 -8.24
C ILE A 30 -12.63 15.55 -7.36
N ILE A 31 -11.82 14.60 -7.86
CA ILE A 31 -11.43 13.41 -7.11
C ILE A 31 -10.72 13.80 -5.80
N GLY A 32 -9.76 14.72 -5.85
CA GLY A 32 -9.05 15.22 -4.68
C GLY A 32 -10.00 15.85 -3.66
N THR A 33 -10.96 16.66 -4.12
CA THR A 33 -11.98 17.28 -3.26
C THR A 33 -12.88 16.23 -2.60
N CYS A 34 -13.40 15.26 -3.36
CA CYS A 34 -14.22 14.17 -2.84
C CYS A 34 -13.44 13.30 -1.85
N LEU A 35 -12.16 13.02 -2.14
CA LEU A 35 -11.27 12.25 -1.27
C LEU A 35 -11.05 12.95 0.07
N LEU A 36 -10.79 14.27 0.07
CA LEU A 36 -10.65 15.05 1.30
C LEU A 36 -11.92 15.00 2.16
N TRP A 37 -13.09 15.21 1.55
CA TRP A 37 -14.37 15.16 2.26
C TRP A 37 -14.66 13.77 2.84
N TRP A 38 -14.55 12.73 2.01
CA TRP A 38 -14.80 11.35 2.42
C TRP A 38 -13.84 10.90 3.53
N ASN A 39 -12.56 11.31 3.43
CA ASN A 39 -11.54 10.98 4.43
C ASN A 39 -11.91 11.50 5.83
N GLU A 40 -12.42 12.74 5.96
CA GLU A 40 -12.87 13.27 7.26
C GLU A 40 -14.05 12.47 7.83
N GLY A 41 -15.01 12.11 6.98
CA GLY A 41 -16.15 11.28 7.38
C GLY A 41 -15.72 9.90 7.86
N ARG A 42 -14.84 9.23 7.10
CA ARG A 42 -14.26 7.93 7.44
C ARG A 42 -13.48 7.99 8.73
N ALA A 43 -12.61 8.99 8.90
CA ALA A 43 -11.79 9.18 10.10
C ALA A 43 -12.66 9.33 11.36
N VAL A 44 -13.75 10.08 11.27
CA VAL A 44 -14.70 10.26 12.38
C VAL A 44 -15.49 8.99 12.67
N LYS A 45 -16.04 8.33 11.65
CA LYS A 45 -16.79 7.08 11.83
C LYS A 45 -15.92 6.01 12.50
N THR A 46 -14.71 5.83 11.98
CA THR A 46 -13.73 4.89 12.54
C THR A 46 -13.38 5.26 13.98
N SER A 47 -13.08 6.54 14.27
CA SER A 47 -12.73 6.95 15.63
C SER A 47 -13.89 6.77 16.63
N LYS A 48 -15.14 7.01 16.20
CA LYS A 48 -16.33 6.74 17.02
C LYS A 48 -16.53 5.24 17.24
N ALA A 49 -16.32 4.42 16.22
CA ALA A 49 -16.41 2.97 16.30
C ALA A 49 -15.38 2.41 17.30
N ILE A 50 -14.14 2.89 17.24
CA ILE A 50 -13.08 2.53 18.18
C ILE A 50 -13.46 2.92 19.61
N LYS A 51 -13.95 4.15 19.84
CA LYS A 51 -14.36 4.61 21.19
C LYS A 51 -15.57 3.86 21.74
N GLU A 52 -16.53 3.52 20.88
CA GLU A 52 -17.66 2.68 21.26
C GLU A 52 -17.16 1.31 21.72
N ALA A 53 -16.32 0.66 20.89
CA ALA A 53 -15.69 -0.62 21.20
C ALA A 53 -14.90 -0.55 22.52
N GLU A 54 -14.08 0.48 22.71
CA GLU A 54 -13.34 0.75 23.95
C GLU A 54 -14.26 0.84 25.17
N SER A 55 -15.41 1.53 25.05
CA SER A 55 -16.36 1.69 26.16
C SER A 55 -17.08 0.40 26.59
N VAL A 56 -17.14 -0.62 25.73
CA VAL A 56 -17.90 -1.86 25.99
C VAL A 56 -16.98 -3.09 26.12
N ALA A 57 -15.72 -2.96 25.74
CA ALA A 57 -14.75 -4.04 25.80
C ALA A 57 -14.47 -4.45 27.25
N VAL A 58 -14.47 -5.75 27.50
CA VAL A 58 -14.19 -6.33 28.81
C VAL A 58 -12.87 -7.07 28.74
N HIS A 59 -11.95 -6.76 29.66
CA HIS A 59 -10.72 -7.54 29.80
C HIS A 59 -11.03 -8.92 30.39
N VAL A 60 -10.45 -9.96 29.80
CA VAL A 60 -10.56 -11.35 30.26
C VAL A 60 -9.15 -11.87 30.50
N ASP A 61 -8.85 -12.16 31.78
CA ASP A 61 -7.53 -12.64 32.21
C ASP A 61 -7.27 -14.10 31.79
N ASP A 62 -8.31 -14.92 31.75
CA ASP A 62 -8.21 -16.35 31.44
C ASP A 62 -9.24 -16.77 30.40
N VAL A 63 -8.73 -17.33 29.30
CA VAL A 63 -9.51 -17.89 28.19
C VAL A 63 -9.41 -19.40 28.11
N SER A 64 -8.84 -20.07 29.12
CA SER A 64 -8.63 -21.52 29.16
C SER A 64 -9.92 -22.35 29.25
N THR A 65 -11.05 -21.71 29.57
CA THR A 65 -12.38 -22.32 29.59
C THR A 65 -13.39 -21.43 28.87
N VAL A 66 -14.38 -22.04 28.20
CA VAL A 66 -15.47 -21.28 27.59
C VAL A 66 -16.40 -20.75 28.67
N ASP A 67 -16.48 -19.42 28.81
CA ASP A 67 -17.49 -18.77 29.65
C ASP A 67 -18.69 -18.32 28.80
N ALA A 68 -19.83 -18.98 29.00
CA ALA A 68 -21.09 -18.64 28.34
C ALA A 68 -21.55 -17.20 28.64
N SER A 69 -21.11 -16.61 29.76
CA SER A 69 -21.40 -15.22 30.12
C SER A 69 -20.70 -14.19 29.23
N LEU A 70 -19.65 -14.60 28.51
CA LEU A 70 -18.92 -13.76 27.56
C LEU A 70 -19.56 -13.72 26.18
N ASN A 71 -20.47 -14.65 25.86
CA ASN A 71 -21.10 -14.72 24.55
C ASN A 71 -21.79 -13.41 24.16
N GLY A 72 -21.48 -12.87 22.98
CA GLY A 72 -21.97 -11.59 22.49
C GLY A 72 -21.25 -10.36 23.06
N LYS A 73 -20.35 -10.51 24.05
CA LYS A 73 -19.53 -9.41 24.55
C LYS A 73 -18.30 -9.21 23.68
N LEU A 74 -17.89 -7.95 23.55
CA LEU A 74 -16.58 -7.59 23.04
C LEU A 74 -15.57 -7.81 24.16
N ILE A 75 -14.57 -8.65 23.92
CA ILE A 75 -13.54 -8.93 24.92
C ILE A 75 -12.17 -8.50 24.43
N HIS A 76 -11.31 -8.13 25.37
CA HIS A 76 -9.88 -8.13 25.20
C HIS A 76 -9.30 -9.32 25.96
N ALA A 77 -8.46 -10.12 25.31
CA ALA A 77 -7.74 -11.20 25.97
C ALA A 77 -6.36 -11.39 25.34
N SER A 78 -5.43 -11.98 26.10
CA SER A 78 -4.11 -12.39 25.61
C SER A 78 -3.90 -13.86 25.91
N ALA A 79 -3.49 -14.64 24.91
CA ALA A 79 -3.18 -16.05 25.07
C ALA A 79 -2.30 -16.54 23.92
N PHE A 80 -1.76 -17.74 24.11
CA PHE A 80 -1.01 -18.44 23.08
C PHE A 80 -1.97 -18.95 21.99
N ALA A 81 -1.82 -18.44 20.77
CA ALA A 81 -2.51 -18.96 19.60
C ALA A 81 -1.81 -20.25 19.16
N ASP A 82 -2.42 -21.40 19.48
CA ASP A 82 -1.83 -22.71 19.27
C ASP A 82 -2.52 -23.48 18.16
N THR A 83 -1.78 -24.33 17.46
CA THR A 83 -2.35 -25.28 16.51
C THR A 83 -1.56 -26.58 16.58
N LYS A 84 -2.25 -27.70 16.38
CA LYS A 84 -1.63 -29.02 16.18
C LYS A 84 -1.66 -29.45 14.72
N ASP A 85 -2.22 -28.62 13.86
CA ASP A 85 -2.29 -28.89 12.44
C ASP A 85 -0.89 -28.82 11.83
N THR A 86 -0.67 -29.70 10.86
CA THR A 86 0.54 -29.70 10.06
C THR A 86 0.19 -29.26 8.65
N LEU A 87 0.74 -28.13 8.22
CA LEU A 87 0.60 -27.63 6.86
C LEU A 87 1.68 -28.24 5.97
N ALA A 88 1.32 -28.53 4.73
CA ALA A 88 2.21 -29.19 3.79
C ALA A 88 2.19 -28.56 2.39
N ASP A 89 3.36 -28.56 1.77
CA ASP A 89 3.55 -28.31 0.34
C ASP A 89 4.20 -29.53 -0.30
N GLU A 90 3.35 -30.43 -0.79
CA GLU A 90 3.77 -31.72 -1.36
C GLU A 90 4.58 -31.57 -2.66
N LEU A 91 4.54 -30.41 -3.33
CA LEU A 91 5.35 -30.18 -4.53
C LEU A 91 6.84 -30.01 -4.21
N PHE A 92 7.14 -29.59 -2.98
CA PHE A 92 8.48 -29.20 -2.55
C PHE A 92 8.90 -29.87 -1.23
N GLY A 93 8.13 -30.83 -0.74
CA GLY A 93 8.45 -31.57 0.49
C GLY A 93 8.51 -30.67 1.73
N VAL A 94 7.69 -29.62 1.79
CA VAL A 94 7.59 -28.77 2.99
C VAL A 94 6.50 -29.36 3.88
N ARG A 95 6.81 -29.60 5.14
CA ARG A 95 5.84 -30.08 6.13
C ARG A 95 6.17 -29.47 7.48
N THR A 96 5.26 -28.68 8.06
CA THR A 96 5.51 -27.97 9.31
C THR A 96 4.23 -27.79 10.11
N LEU A 97 4.35 -27.90 11.44
CA LEU A 97 3.33 -27.38 12.35
C LEU A 97 3.41 -25.85 12.31
N ALA A 98 2.32 -25.20 11.91
CA ALA A 98 2.25 -23.75 11.73
C ALA A 98 0.81 -23.27 11.59
N ILE A 99 0.55 -22.02 11.98
CA ILE A 99 -0.73 -21.34 11.74
C ILE A 99 -0.89 -20.99 10.26
N LYS A 100 0.20 -20.57 9.61
CA LYS A 100 0.26 -20.22 8.18
C LYS A 100 1.46 -20.84 7.51
N LEU A 101 1.32 -21.20 6.23
CA LEU A 101 2.41 -21.59 5.34
C LEU A 101 2.26 -20.83 4.02
N ASN A 102 3.29 -20.07 3.65
CA ASN A 102 3.30 -19.21 2.46
C ASN A 102 4.40 -19.66 1.50
N ARG A 103 4.04 -19.85 0.23
CA ARG A 103 4.95 -20.12 -0.88
C ARG A 103 5.06 -18.86 -1.73
N LYS A 104 6.20 -18.17 -1.64
CA LYS A 104 6.54 -17.02 -2.46
C LYS A 104 7.32 -17.47 -3.70
N VAL A 105 6.97 -16.97 -4.88
CA VAL A 105 7.64 -17.33 -6.14
C VAL A 105 8.21 -16.09 -6.80
N GLU A 106 9.48 -16.15 -7.20
CA GLU A 106 10.18 -15.06 -7.85
C GLU A 106 10.88 -15.56 -9.12
N TYR A 107 11.00 -14.68 -10.11
CA TYR A 107 11.62 -14.96 -11.41
C TYR A 107 12.80 -14.02 -11.60
N TYR A 108 13.95 -14.54 -11.99
CA TYR A 108 15.11 -13.69 -12.30
C TYR A 108 15.02 -13.23 -13.75
N GLN A 109 14.82 -11.93 -13.96
CA GLN A 109 14.50 -11.38 -15.28
C GLN A 109 15.09 -9.99 -15.46
N TRP A 110 15.31 -9.60 -16.72
CA TRP A 110 15.56 -8.21 -17.07
C TRP A 110 14.36 -7.36 -16.73
N ILE A 111 14.63 -6.17 -16.18
CA ILE A 111 13.65 -5.12 -16.02
C ILE A 111 14.12 -3.86 -16.75
N GLU A 112 13.15 -3.13 -17.31
CA GLU A 112 13.39 -1.83 -17.93
C GLU A 112 13.09 -0.72 -16.93
N ASN A 113 14.10 0.09 -16.64
CA ASN A 113 13.96 1.34 -15.91
C ASN A 113 14.04 2.49 -16.92
N SER A 114 13.12 3.46 -16.83
CA SER A 114 13.12 4.63 -17.69
C SER A 114 13.33 5.92 -16.88
N LYS A 115 14.10 6.85 -17.46
CA LYS A 115 14.26 8.20 -16.95
C LYS A 115 14.08 9.17 -18.11
N SER A 116 13.17 10.12 -17.96
CA SER A 116 12.90 11.14 -18.97
C SER A 116 13.46 12.49 -18.55
N GLU A 117 14.17 13.14 -19.47
CA GLU A 117 14.61 14.53 -19.32
C GLU A 117 14.01 15.36 -20.45
N THR A 118 13.39 16.47 -20.08
CA THR A 118 12.65 17.31 -21.02
C THR A 118 13.28 18.69 -21.10
N ARG A 119 13.56 19.16 -22.31
CA ARG A 119 14.07 20.51 -22.59
C ARG A 119 13.16 21.27 -23.55
N ASP A 120 12.92 22.54 -23.23
CA ASP A 120 12.16 23.45 -24.08
C ASP A 120 13.11 24.09 -25.13
N LYS A 121 12.67 24.12 -26.40
CA LYS A 121 13.41 24.69 -27.53
C LYS A 121 12.89 26.09 -27.86
N ILE A 122 13.76 26.95 -28.41
CA ILE A 122 13.35 28.22 -29.00
C ILE A 122 12.34 27.95 -30.12
N GLY A 123 11.25 28.72 -30.18
CA GLY A 123 10.14 28.47 -31.09
C GLY A 123 9.04 27.57 -30.53
N GLY A 124 9.10 27.24 -29.23
CA GLY A 124 8.00 26.61 -28.50
C GLY A 124 7.95 25.09 -28.60
N GLY A 125 8.82 24.46 -29.39
CA GLY A 125 8.98 23.00 -29.40
C GLY A 125 9.51 22.47 -28.08
N GLN A 126 9.32 21.17 -27.84
CA GLN A 126 9.86 20.46 -26.68
C GLN A 126 10.54 19.18 -27.15
N GLU A 127 11.70 18.89 -26.57
CA GLU A 127 12.37 17.61 -26.77
C GLU A 127 12.41 16.86 -25.46
N THR A 128 11.90 15.63 -25.47
CA THR A 128 11.99 14.71 -24.35
C THR A 128 12.93 13.59 -24.75
N VAL A 129 14.01 13.43 -23.99
CA VAL A 129 14.95 12.33 -24.12
C VAL A 129 14.62 11.34 -23.02
N THR A 130 14.09 10.18 -23.39
CA THR A 130 13.87 9.08 -22.46
C THR A 130 15.03 8.11 -22.57
N THR A 131 15.74 7.96 -21.45
CA THR A 131 16.86 7.03 -21.30
C THR A 131 16.33 5.77 -20.62
N TYR A 132 16.47 4.64 -21.28
CA TYR A 132 16.13 3.32 -20.78
C TYR A 132 17.40 2.61 -20.33
N THR A 133 17.33 2.00 -19.16
CA THR A 133 18.40 1.22 -18.54
C THR A 133 17.84 -0.13 -18.11
N TYR A 134 18.68 -1.15 -18.17
CA TYR A 134 18.26 -2.52 -17.93
C TYR A 134 19.11 -3.14 -16.84
N GLU A 135 18.46 -3.81 -15.90
CA GLU A 135 19.10 -4.59 -14.85
C GLU A 135 18.36 -5.92 -14.67
N SER A 136 19.09 -6.99 -14.33
CA SER A 136 18.50 -8.28 -14.02
C SER A 136 18.26 -8.40 -12.52
N LYS A 137 17.03 -8.72 -12.11
CA LYS A 137 16.67 -8.91 -10.70
C LYS A 137 15.54 -9.91 -10.52
N TRP A 138 15.33 -10.31 -9.28
CA TRP A 138 14.18 -11.10 -8.87
C TRP A 138 12.92 -10.25 -8.88
N VAL A 139 11.89 -10.72 -9.59
CA VAL A 139 10.56 -10.10 -9.68
C VAL A 139 9.49 -11.10 -9.26
N ASP A 140 8.41 -10.62 -8.67
CA ASP A 140 7.28 -11.44 -8.20
C ASP A 140 6.40 -11.97 -9.35
N LYS A 141 6.49 -11.35 -10.53
CA LYS A 141 5.71 -11.73 -11.72
C LYS A 141 6.56 -11.65 -12.99
N PRO A 142 6.32 -12.54 -13.98
CA PRO A 142 7.02 -12.49 -15.25
C PRO A 142 6.81 -11.14 -15.98
N VAL A 143 7.92 -10.55 -16.42
CA VAL A 143 8.03 -9.28 -17.14
C VAL A 143 8.08 -9.54 -18.64
N LYS A 144 7.16 -8.89 -19.37
CA LYS A 144 7.07 -8.97 -20.82
C LYS A 144 8.16 -8.16 -21.52
N SER A 145 9.35 -8.76 -21.65
CA SER A 145 10.47 -8.12 -22.35
C SER A 145 10.19 -7.80 -23.82
N SER A 146 9.16 -8.40 -24.44
CA SER A 146 8.69 -8.04 -25.78
C SER A 146 8.30 -6.56 -25.92
N GLU A 147 7.91 -5.93 -24.81
CA GLU A 147 7.49 -4.53 -24.74
C GLU A 147 8.64 -3.57 -24.45
N PHE A 148 9.86 -4.08 -24.19
CA PHE A 148 11.03 -3.24 -23.94
C PHE A 148 11.38 -2.36 -25.14
N LYS A 149 11.99 -1.23 -24.88
CA LYS A 149 12.27 -0.19 -25.86
C LYS A 149 13.54 -0.43 -26.64
N ASP A 150 14.58 -0.91 -25.97
CA ASP A 150 15.81 -1.34 -26.60
C ASP A 150 15.62 -2.69 -27.31
N PRO A 151 15.79 -2.76 -28.65
CA PRO A 151 15.72 -4.01 -29.40
C PRO A 151 16.69 -5.09 -28.91
N GLU A 152 17.83 -4.71 -28.31
CA GLU A 152 18.80 -5.68 -27.77
C GLU A 152 18.23 -6.48 -26.60
N TYR A 153 17.30 -5.89 -25.82
CA TYR A 153 16.70 -6.53 -24.64
C TYR A 153 15.31 -7.13 -24.91
N LYS A 154 14.78 -6.96 -26.12
CA LYS A 154 13.46 -7.51 -26.48
C LYS A 154 13.47 -9.03 -26.53
N ASN A 155 12.43 -9.62 -25.94
CA ASN A 155 12.23 -11.07 -25.89
C ASN A 155 13.37 -11.85 -25.20
N LEU A 156 14.23 -11.18 -24.42
CA LEU A 156 15.27 -11.85 -23.65
C LEU A 156 14.73 -12.55 -22.40
N ASN A 157 13.61 -12.09 -21.85
CA ASN A 157 12.97 -12.75 -20.71
C ASN A 157 12.20 -13.98 -21.17
N PHE A 158 12.49 -15.10 -20.51
CA PHE A 158 11.68 -16.31 -20.50
C PHE A 158 11.50 -16.77 -19.06
N VAL A 159 10.82 -17.89 -18.85
CA VAL A 159 10.74 -18.58 -17.55
C VAL A 159 10.98 -20.06 -17.77
N LEU A 160 11.72 -20.71 -16.89
CA LEU A 160 11.91 -22.16 -16.95
C LEU A 160 10.61 -22.92 -16.67
N THR A 161 9.79 -22.38 -15.77
CA THR A 161 8.47 -22.89 -15.42
C THR A 161 7.66 -21.79 -14.71
N THR A 162 6.35 -21.96 -14.61
CA THR A 162 5.47 -21.08 -13.84
C THR A 162 4.89 -21.87 -12.67
N ILE A 163 5.00 -21.29 -11.47
CA ILE A 163 4.51 -21.91 -10.23
C ILE A 163 3.58 -20.89 -9.58
N GLU A 164 2.41 -21.36 -9.15
CA GLU A 164 1.48 -20.53 -8.40
C GLU A 164 2.00 -20.29 -6.99
N GLU A 165 1.93 -19.03 -6.54
CA GLU A 165 2.04 -18.71 -5.12
C GLU A 165 0.90 -19.38 -4.35
N LYS A 166 1.17 -19.77 -3.10
CA LYS A 166 0.19 -20.51 -2.29
C LYS A 166 0.25 -20.08 -0.84
N ASP A 167 -0.90 -19.69 -0.31
CA ASP A 167 -1.08 -19.40 1.10
C ASP A 167 -2.02 -20.44 1.72
N GLN A 168 -1.57 -21.05 2.82
CA GLN A 168 -2.33 -22.04 3.56
C GLN A 168 -2.51 -21.57 5.00
N LEU A 169 -3.66 -21.93 5.57
CA LEU A 169 -4.02 -21.66 6.96
C LEU A 169 -4.30 -22.99 7.64
N ALA A 170 -3.89 -23.12 8.90
CA ALA A 170 -4.36 -24.20 9.76
C ALA A 170 -5.88 -24.10 9.93
N ASP A 171 -6.54 -25.25 9.94
CA ASP A 171 -7.98 -25.34 10.12
C ASP A 171 -8.32 -25.02 11.59
N ASN A 172 -7.60 -25.68 12.50
CA ASN A 172 -7.77 -25.63 13.95
C ASN A 172 -6.67 -24.79 14.58
N VAL A 173 -6.97 -23.52 14.86
CA VAL A 173 -6.12 -22.65 15.67
C VAL A 173 -6.89 -22.26 16.91
N THR A 174 -6.36 -22.62 18.07
CA THR A 174 -6.96 -22.38 19.39
C THR A 174 -6.40 -21.13 20.03
N PHE A 175 -7.20 -20.50 20.87
CA PHE A 175 -6.84 -19.37 21.72
C PHE A 175 -7.50 -19.62 23.09
N GLY A 176 -6.77 -20.31 23.96
CA GLY A 176 -7.37 -20.98 25.10
C GLY A 176 -8.40 -22.04 24.65
N ALA A 177 -9.61 -21.98 25.20
CA ALA A 177 -10.73 -22.84 24.83
C ALA A 177 -11.48 -22.40 23.57
N TYR A 178 -11.13 -21.25 22.98
CA TYR A 178 -11.79 -20.73 21.78
C TYR A 178 -11.06 -21.15 20.50
N THR A 179 -11.80 -21.24 19.38
CA THR A 179 -11.23 -21.47 18.05
C THR A 179 -11.18 -20.16 17.25
N LEU A 180 -10.02 -19.84 16.70
CA LEU A 180 -9.79 -18.62 15.94
C LEU A 180 -10.38 -18.72 14.52
N PRO A 181 -11.28 -17.78 14.15
CA PRO A 181 -11.82 -17.69 12.81
C PRO A 181 -10.77 -17.21 11.81
N GLU A 182 -11.03 -17.40 10.51
CA GLU A 182 -10.08 -17.12 9.43
C GLU A 182 -9.53 -15.67 9.45
N PHE A 183 -10.37 -14.67 9.73
CA PHE A 183 -9.95 -13.26 9.74
C PHE A 183 -8.92 -12.96 10.84
N ILE A 184 -9.02 -13.64 12.00
CA ILE A 184 -8.02 -13.56 13.07
C ILE A 184 -6.76 -14.31 12.66
N LYS A 185 -6.89 -15.56 12.17
CA LYS A 185 -5.74 -16.37 11.72
C LYS A 185 -4.89 -15.63 10.69
N ARG A 186 -5.53 -14.94 9.74
CA ARG A 186 -4.84 -14.14 8.69
C ARG A 186 -4.07 -12.96 9.26
N SER A 187 -4.57 -12.35 10.34
CA SER A 187 -3.97 -11.19 11.01
C SER A 187 -2.74 -11.54 11.86
N ILE A 188 -2.56 -12.81 12.23
CA ILE A 188 -1.35 -13.27 12.93
C ILE A 188 -0.15 -13.17 11.98
N SER A 189 0.90 -12.51 12.46
CA SER A 189 2.13 -12.22 11.73
C SER A 189 3.34 -12.94 12.37
N GLY A 190 4.55 -12.67 11.88
CA GLY A 190 5.77 -13.36 12.35
C GLY A 190 6.24 -14.45 11.40
N ASN A 191 6.35 -14.13 10.11
CA ASN A 191 6.90 -15.04 9.11
C ASN A 191 8.34 -15.42 9.45
N VAL A 192 8.60 -16.72 9.59
CA VAL A 192 9.93 -17.32 9.71
C VAL A 192 10.15 -18.32 8.57
N PRO A 193 11.41 -18.63 8.21
CA PRO A 193 11.71 -19.65 7.21
C PRO A 193 11.04 -21.00 7.51
N ALA A 194 10.46 -21.64 6.48
CA ALA A 194 9.95 -23.00 6.55
C ALA A 194 10.85 -23.94 5.74
N ASP A 195 11.50 -24.88 6.42
CA ASP A 195 12.47 -25.76 5.77
C ASP A 195 11.82 -26.67 4.71
N VAL A 196 12.53 -26.79 3.59
CA VAL A 196 12.24 -27.61 2.43
C VAL A 196 12.98 -28.92 2.60
N GLN A 197 12.27 -30.04 2.46
CA GLN A 197 12.83 -31.38 2.50
C GLN A 197 12.36 -32.16 1.27
N MET A 198 12.88 -31.79 0.10
CA MET A 198 12.55 -32.48 -1.15
C MET A 198 13.13 -33.90 -1.14
N THR A 199 12.32 -34.86 -1.54
CA THR A 199 12.76 -36.23 -1.82
C THR A 199 13.56 -36.29 -3.12
N ASP A 200 14.45 -37.28 -3.24
CA ASP A 200 15.21 -37.50 -4.48
C ASP A 200 14.28 -37.72 -5.70
N GLU A 201 13.09 -38.28 -5.48
CA GLU A 201 12.08 -38.46 -6.53
C GLU A 201 11.53 -37.12 -7.03
N GLN A 202 11.09 -36.24 -6.12
CA GLN A 202 10.65 -34.88 -6.47
C GLN A 202 11.76 -34.10 -7.21
N VAL A 203 13.00 -34.20 -6.74
CA VAL A 203 14.15 -33.55 -7.40
C VAL A 203 14.34 -34.10 -8.81
N ARG A 204 14.23 -35.42 -9.02
CA ARG A 204 14.35 -36.02 -10.36
C ARG A 204 13.19 -35.62 -11.29
N GLU A 205 11.96 -35.60 -10.80
CA GLU A 205 10.79 -35.21 -11.59
C GLU A 205 10.86 -33.75 -12.03
N TRP A 206 11.20 -32.84 -11.11
CA TRP A 206 11.40 -31.44 -11.44
C TRP A 206 12.56 -31.23 -12.40
N ASN A 207 13.71 -31.88 -12.20
CA ASN A 207 14.81 -31.82 -13.14
C ASN A 207 14.35 -32.25 -14.54
N LYS A 208 13.70 -33.41 -14.66
CA LYS A 208 13.17 -33.90 -15.95
C LYS A 208 12.22 -32.90 -16.61
N ALA A 209 11.32 -32.28 -15.86
CA ALA A 209 10.41 -31.27 -16.38
C ALA A 209 11.17 -30.03 -16.87
N LEU A 210 12.11 -29.52 -16.09
CA LEU A 210 12.89 -28.32 -16.41
C LEU A 210 13.81 -28.52 -17.63
N HIS A 211 14.37 -29.72 -17.81
CA HIS A 211 15.17 -30.05 -19.01
C HIS A 211 14.39 -29.93 -20.33
N THR A 212 13.06 -29.98 -20.30
CA THR A 212 12.26 -29.75 -21.52
C THR A 212 12.21 -28.26 -21.92
N SER A 213 12.43 -27.36 -20.97
CA SER A 213 12.38 -25.90 -21.17
C SER A 213 13.73 -25.30 -21.59
N VAL A 214 14.84 -26.04 -21.44
CA VAL A 214 16.19 -25.52 -21.65
C VAL A 214 17.14 -26.59 -22.19
N SER A 215 17.93 -26.24 -23.20
CA SER A 215 18.94 -27.12 -23.79
C SER A 215 20.21 -27.19 -22.94
N VAL A 216 20.19 -27.99 -21.87
CA VAL A 216 21.36 -28.35 -21.05
C VAL A 216 21.59 -29.86 -21.06
N ARG A 217 22.80 -30.31 -20.73
CA ARG A 217 23.11 -31.74 -20.61
C ARG A 217 22.28 -32.35 -19.48
N ASP A 218 21.76 -33.55 -19.68
CA ASP A 218 20.95 -34.29 -18.68
C ASP A 218 21.65 -34.51 -17.33
N SER A 219 22.98 -34.43 -17.30
CA SER A 219 23.77 -34.57 -16.07
C SER A 219 23.78 -33.31 -15.19
N VAL A 220 23.30 -32.17 -15.68
CA VAL A 220 23.27 -30.90 -14.94
C VAL A 220 21.97 -30.83 -14.13
N SER A 221 22.07 -30.81 -12.80
CA SER A 221 20.90 -30.51 -11.97
C SER A 221 20.50 -29.05 -12.17
N LEU A 222 19.22 -28.83 -12.43
CA LEU A 222 18.55 -27.54 -12.46
C LEU A 222 17.77 -27.28 -11.17
N VAL A 223 17.67 -28.26 -10.27
CA VAL A 223 16.95 -28.14 -9.00
C VAL A 223 17.97 -28.11 -7.87
N HIS A 224 17.89 -27.08 -7.04
CA HIS A 224 18.72 -26.92 -5.85
C HIS A 224 17.85 -26.49 -4.68
N SER A 225 17.83 -27.27 -3.61
CA SER A 225 17.14 -26.92 -2.36
C SER A 225 18.15 -26.56 -1.28
N ASP A 226 17.95 -25.43 -0.61
CA ASP A 226 18.69 -25.04 0.60
C ASP A 226 17.73 -24.39 1.59
N LYS A 227 17.73 -24.89 2.83
CA LYS A 227 16.86 -24.41 3.93
C LYS A 227 15.41 -24.23 3.49
N ASN A 228 14.93 -23.01 3.34
CA ASN A 228 13.56 -22.69 2.98
C ASN A 228 13.37 -22.30 1.51
N THR A 229 14.39 -22.48 0.68
CA THR A 229 14.37 -22.07 -0.72
C THR A 229 14.59 -23.26 -1.64
N VAL A 230 13.78 -23.31 -2.71
CA VAL A 230 14.01 -24.14 -3.88
C VAL A 230 14.36 -23.22 -5.04
N TYR A 231 15.46 -23.53 -5.70
CA TYR A 231 15.97 -22.78 -6.83
C TYR A 231 15.91 -23.65 -8.09
N PHE A 232 15.31 -23.11 -9.14
CA PHE A 232 15.30 -23.69 -10.47
C PHE A 232 16.19 -22.88 -11.40
N GLY A 233 17.26 -23.50 -11.86
CA GLY A 233 18.31 -22.91 -12.69
C GLY A 233 19.65 -23.61 -12.45
N GLN A 234 20.68 -23.28 -13.23
CA GLN A 234 21.96 -24.01 -13.19
C GLN A 234 22.82 -23.72 -11.94
N SER A 235 22.70 -22.53 -11.35
CA SER A 235 23.54 -22.12 -10.22
C SER A 235 22.84 -21.08 -9.34
N PRO A 236 22.47 -21.42 -8.09
CA PRO A 236 21.85 -20.47 -7.16
C PRO A 236 22.69 -19.23 -6.86
N ASN A 237 24.02 -19.35 -6.93
CA ASN A 237 24.96 -18.28 -6.62
C ASN A 237 25.27 -17.38 -7.83
N SER A 238 24.78 -17.74 -9.02
CA SER A 238 24.97 -16.98 -10.25
C SER A 238 23.68 -17.06 -11.08
N PRO A 239 22.64 -16.30 -10.71
CA PRO A 239 21.34 -16.41 -11.34
C PRO A 239 21.33 -15.90 -12.79
N HIS A 240 20.57 -16.59 -13.64
CA HIS A 240 20.39 -16.27 -15.05
C HIS A 240 18.92 -16.00 -15.38
N VAL A 241 18.71 -15.25 -16.45
CA VAL A 241 17.35 -14.92 -16.89
C VAL A 241 16.57 -16.20 -17.15
N GLY A 242 15.37 -16.29 -16.57
CA GLY A 242 14.51 -17.47 -16.63
C GLY A 242 14.54 -18.35 -15.39
N ASP A 243 15.54 -18.17 -14.52
CA ASP A 243 15.63 -18.90 -13.26
C ASP A 243 14.46 -18.53 -12.32
N VAL A 244 14.03 -19.50 -11.52
CA VAL A 244 12.89 -19.37 -10.60
C VAL A 244 13.37 -19.66 -9.17
N ARG A 245 12.95 -18.82 -8.24
CA ARG A 245 13.22 -19.00 -6.81
C ARG A 245 11.90 -19.10 -6.06
N ILE A 246 11.73 -20.21 -5.37
CA ILE A 246 10.57 -20.49 -4.52
C ILE A 246 11.03 -20.43 -3.08
N THR A 247 10.43 -19.56 -2.27
CA THR A 247 10.80 -19.38 -0.87
C THR A 247 9.61 -19.63 0.03
N PHE A 248 9.80 -20.46 1.05
CA PHE A 248 8.77 -20.86 1.98
C PHE A 248 8.91 -20.13 3.31
N TYR A 249 7.77 -19.65 3.81
CA TYR A 249 7.64 -19.01 5.11
C TYR A 249 6.52 -19.67 5.89
N LYS A 250 6.64 -19.69 7.21
CA LYS A 250 5.62 -20.15 8.13
C LYS A 250 5.38 -19.15 9.24
N VAL A 251 4.18 -19.15 9.80
CA VAL A 251 3.86 -18.45 11.05
C VAL A 251 3.68 -19.49 12.13
N MET A 252 4.54 -19.44 13.15
CA MET A 252 4.49 -20.37 14.28
C MET A 252 3.38 -19.99 15.26
N PRO A 253 2.89 -20.95 16.07
CA PRO A 253 2.17 -20.64 17.30
C PRO A 253 2.89 -19.56 18.12
N ALA A 254 2.13 -18.57 18.60
CA ALA A 254 2.67 -17.40 19.26
C ALA A 254 1.66 -16.77 20.21
N ASP A 255 2.16 -16.04 21.21
CA ASP A 255 1.31 -15.17 22.02
C ASP A 255 0.73 -14.05 21.16
N ILE A 256 -0.58 -13.84 21.30
CA ILE A 256 -1.30 -12.72 20.68
C ILE A 256 -2.23 -12.08 21.71
N SER A 257 -2.57 -10.82 21.46
CA SER A 257 -3.67 -10.12 22.10
C SER A 257 -4.73 -9.83 21.05
N LEU A 258 -6.00 -10.05 21.40
CA LEU A 258 -7.11 -9.76 20.50
C LEU A 258 -8.19 -8.93 21.18
N ILE A 259 -8.87 -8.13 20.37
CA ILE A 259 -10.15 -7.50 20.69
C ILE A 259 -11.17 -7.98 19.66
N ALA A 260 -12.11 -8.82 20.07
CA ALA A 260 -13.15 -9.34 19.20
C ALA A 260 -14.42 -9.71 19.97
N LYS A 261 -15.55 -9.81 19.27
CA LYS A 261 -16.81 -10.21 19.90
C LYS A 261 -16.86 -11.73 20.01
N VAL A 262 -17.14 -12.26 21.19
CA VAL A 262 -17.32 -13.70 21.39
C VAL A 262 -18.62 -14.15 20.73
N ASN A 263 -18.57 -15.27 20.00
CA ASN A 263 -19.72 -15.95 19.43
C ASN A 263 -19.59 -17.46 19.69
N GLY A 264 -20.23 -17.94 20.75
CA GLY A 264 -20.08 -19.31 21.24
C GLY A 264 -18.63 -19.60 21.61
N GLU A 265 -18.02 -20.53 20.88
CA GLU A 265 -16.63 -20.98 21.06
C GLU A 265 -15.66 -20.33 20.06
N THR A 266 -16.10 -19.28 19.35
CA THR A 266 -15.29 -18.54 18.38
C THR A 266 -15.49 -17.03 18.50
N PHE A 267 -15.00 -16.27 17.53
CA PHE A 267 -15.04 -14.82 17.49
C PHE A 267 -15.68 -14.31 16.20
N GLU A 268 -16.22 -13.10 16.25
CA GLU A 268 -16.64 -12.35 15.09
C GLU A 268 -16.34 -10.86 15.26
N ASP A 269 -16.43 -10.11 14.16
CA ASP A 269 -16.28 -8.66 14.19
C ASP A 269 -17.37 -8.01 15.06
N TYR A 270 -16.97 -7.04 15.89
CA TYR A 270 -17.91 -6.23 16.64
C TYR A 270 -18.53 -5.16 15.73
N LYS A 271 -19.83 -5.24 15.48
CA LYS A 271 -20.57 -4.22 14.72
C LYS A 271 -20.97 -3.09 15.64
N THR A 272 -20.47 -1.90 15.36
CA THR A 272 -20.76 -0.67 16.11
C THR A 272 -22.09 -0.05 15.66
N GLN A 273 -22.64 0.86 16.45
CA GLN A 273 -23.92 1.52 16.15
C GLN A 273 -23.89 2.34 14.86
N ASN A 274 -22.71 2.81 14.46
CA ASN A 274 -22.54 3.61 13.24
C ASN A 274 -22.34 2.76 11.97
N GLY A 275 -22.43 1.42 12.08
CA GLY A 275 -22.32 0.46 10.98
C GLY A 275 -20.89 0.00 10.66
N GLU A 276 -19.87 0.59 11.27
CA GLU A 276 -18.48 0.10 11.14
C GLU A 276 -18.28 -1.17 11.98
N SER A 277 -17.39 -2.02 11.50
CA SER A 277 -16.96 -3.22 12.22
C SER A 277 -15.60 -2.99 12.87
N PHE A 278 -15.42 -3.51 14.08
CA PHE A 278 -14.17 -3.42 14.82
C PHE A 278 -13.74 -4.79 15.34
N SER A 279 -12.53 -5.17 14.99
CA SER A 279 -11.77 -6.23 15.63
C SER A 279 -10.29 -5.88 15.49
N ARG A 280 -9.46 -6.41 16.39
CA ARG A 280 -8.03 -6.14 16.35
C ARG A 280 -7.25 -7.32 16.89
N VAL A 281 -6.11 -7.59 16.29
CA VAL A 281 -5.14 -8.60 16.73
C VAL A 281 -3.78 -7.95 16.72
N GLU A 282 -3.03 -8.10 17.82
CA GLU A 282 -1.65 -7.68 17.93
C GLU A 282 -0.78 -8.84 18.43
N MET A 283 0.49 -8.84 18.03
CA MET A 283 1.44 -9.88 18.44
C MET A 283 1.95 -9.63 19.85
N GLY A 284 2.13 -10.69 20.62
CA GLY A 284 2.56 -10.64 22.01
C GLY A 284 1.43 -10.29 22.98
N THR A 285 1.80 -9.98 24.23
CA THR A 285 0.88 -9.54 25.27
C THR A 285 0.80 -8.01 25.29
N VAL A 286 -0.25 -7.47 24.70
CA VAL A 286 -0.57 -6.04 24.63
C VAL A 286 -1.80 -5.77 25.49
N SER A 287 -1.85 -4.64 26.17
CA SER A 287 -3.04 -4.22 26.94
C SER A 287 -4.14 -3.68 26.02
N ALA A 288 -5.39 -3.75 26.48
CA ALA A 288 -6.54 -3.20 25.77
C ALA A 288 -6.34 -1.72 25.41
N ASP A 289 -5.91 -0.91 26.38
CA ASP A 289 -5.65 0.51 26.20
C ASP A 289 -4.65 0.78 25.07
N ASN A 290 -3.55 0.02 25.02
CA ASN A 290 -2.54 0.16 23.97
C ASN A 290 -3.10 -0.26 22.61
N MET A 291 -3.88 -1.35 22.53
CA MET A 291 -4.49 -1.78 21.28
C MET A 291 -5.50 -0.76 20.73
N PHE A 292 -6.32 -0.15 21.59
CA PHE A 292 -7.24 0.91 21.19
C PHE A 292 -6.51 2.18 20.78
N GLN A 293 -5.45 2.57 21.52
CA GLN A 293 -4.60 3.70 21.18
C GLN A 293 -3.92 3.50 19.82
N ASN A 294 -3.32 2.32 19.59
CA ASN A 294 -2.72 1.96 18.31
C ASN A 294 -3.74 2.06 17.16
N ALA A 295 -4.98 1.60 17.37
CA ALA A 295 -6.05 1.73 16.37
C ALA A 295 -6.41 3.20 16.07
N GLN A 296 -6.45 4.06 17.09
CA GLN A 296 -6.67 5.50 16.89
C GLN A 296 -5.51 6.15 16.15
N ASP A 297 -4.27 5.78 16.47
CA ASP A 297 -3.07 6.32 15.86
C ASP A 297 -2.95 5.91 14.38
N GLU A 298 -3.25 4.65 14.05
CA GLU A 298 -3.36 4.18 12.66
C GLU A 298 -4.42 4.97 11.87
N ASN A 299 -5.60 5.17 12.45
CA ASN A 299 -6.66 5.95 11.82
C ASN A 299 -6.25 7.41 11.63
N ASN A 300 -5.59 8.02 12.61
CA ASN A 300 -5.06 9.38 12.53
C ASN A 300 -3.96 9.51 11.48
N MET A 301 -3.01 8.57 11.44
CA MET A 301 -1.93 8.54 10.46
C MET A 301 -2.48 8.42 9.03
N LEU A 302 -3.41 7.48 8.80
CA LEU A 302 -4.04 7.32 7.49
C LEU A 302 -4.86 8.56 7.10
N THR A 303 -5.49 9.24 8.08
CA THR A 303 -6.18 10.52 7.83
C THR A 303 -5.22 11.58 7.31
N TRP A 304 -4.03 11.72 7.91
CA TRP A 304 -3.00 12.66 7.47
C TRP A 304 -2.43 12.31 6.10
N ILE A 305 -2.13 11.03 5.85
CA ILE A 305 -1.65 10.57 4.54
C ILE A 305 -2.68 10.93 3.45
N LEU A 306 -3.96 10.61 3.67
CA LEU A 306 -5.02 10.91 2.70
C LEU A 306 -5.27 12.42 2.55
N ARG A 307 -5.04 13.25 3.58
CA ARG A 307 -5.06 14.71 3.43
C ARG A 307 -3.96 15.21 2.51
N ILE A 308 -2.73 14.70 2.68
CA ILE A 308 -1.59 15.07 1.84
C ILE A 308 -1.86 14.64 0.39
N VAL A 309 -2.29 13.39 0.18
CA VAL A 309 -2.65 12.88 -1.15
C VAL A 309 -3.78 13.71 -1.78
N GLY A 310 -4.84 14.01 -1.04
CA GLY A 310 -5.95 14.83 -1.51
C GLY A 310 -5.52 16.26 -1.87
N LEU A 311 -4.69 16.90 -1.04
CA LEU A 311 -4.11 18.21 -1.33
C LEU A 311 -3.28 18.19 -2.62
N LEU A 312 -2.42 17.18 -2.79
CA LEU A 312 -1.61 17.04 -4.00
C LEU A 312 -2.49 16.84 -5.24
N LEU A 313 -3.55 16.04 -5.16
CA LEU A 313 -4.51 15.87 -6.26
C LEU A 313 -5.20 17.19 -6.63
N VAL A 314 -5.61 17.99 -5.63
CA VAL A 314 -6.20 19.31 -5.85
C VAL A 314 -5.20 20.26 -6.51
N VAL A 315 -3.99 20.39 -5.95
CA VAL A 315 -2.95 21.29 -6.47
C VAL A 315 -2.54 20.92 -7.89
N PHE A 316 -2.26 19.63 -8.14
CA PHE A 316 -1.87 19.17 -9.47
C PHE A 316 -3.04 19.20 -10.47
N GLY A 317 -4.27 18.97 -10.01
CA GLY A 317 -5.47 19.14 -10.81
C GLY A 317 -5.61 20.59 -11.31
N VAL A 318 -5.54 21.56 -10.39
CA VAL A 318 -5.61 22.99 -10.71
C VAL A 318 -4.43 23.43 -11.57
N LYS A 319 -3.20 23.00 -11.26
CA LYS A 319 -2.02 23.30 -12.10
C LYS A 319 -2.21 22.77 -13.53
N SER A 320 -2.80 21.59 -13.69
CA SER A 320 -3.08 21.00 -15.02
C SER A 320 -4.14 21.79 -15.78
N MET A 321 -5.16 22.33 -15.10
CA MET A 321 -6.16 23.22 -15.68
C MET A 321 -5.56 24.53 -16.22
N PHE A 322 -4.52 25.05 -15.57
CA PHE A 322 -3.81 26.25 -16.03
C PHE A 322 -2.63 25.97 -16.96
N SER A 323 -2.38 24.70 -17.34
CA SER A 323 -1.22 24.30 -18.14
C SER A 323 -1.12 24.96 -19.52
N LEU A 324 -2.23 25.45 -20.06
CA LEU A 324 -2.26 26.20 -21.32
C LEU A 324 -1.55 27.55 -21.20
N LEU A 325 -1.66 28.24 -20.07
CA LEU A 325 -1.13 29.59 -19.89
C LEU A 325 0.40 29.63 -19.95
N PRO A 326 1.17 28.83 -19.18
CA PRO A 326 2.63 28.78 -19.34
C PRO A 326 3.05 28.35 -20.75
N THR A 327 2.32 27.41 -21.34
CA THR A 327 2.63 26.86 -22.67
C THR A 327 2.65 27.94 -23.76
N LEU A 328 1.76 28.95 -23.69
CA LEU A 328 1.76 30.08 -24.62
C LEU A 328 3.06 30.90 -24.61
N PHE A 329 3.76 30.96 -23.46
CA PHE A 329 5.00 31.73 -23.30
C PHE A 329 6.26 30.90 -23.56
N LYS A 330 6.15 29.59 -23.78
CA LYS A 330 7.30 28.70 -24.03
C LYS A 330 7.95 28.87 -25.39
N VAL A 331 7.43 29.76 -26.24
CA VAL A 331 8.14 30.23 -27.45
C VAL A 331 9.52 30.78 -27.10
N LEU A 332 9.60 31.49 -25.96
CA LEU A 332 10.85 31.90 -25.30
C LEU A 332 10.97 31.14 -23.96
N PRO A 333 11.84 30.13 -23.84
CA PRO A 333 11.89 29.25 -22.67
C PRO A 333 12.00 29.97 -21.31
N PHE A 334 12.75 31.08 -21.23
CA PHE A 334 12.91 31.84 -19.99
C PHE A 334 11.61 32.50 -19.51
N LEU A 335 10.78 33.04 -20.41
CA LEU A 335 9.46 33.60 -20.07
C LEU A 335 8.51 32.51 -19.62
N GLY A 336 8.48 31.39 -20.36
CA GLY A 336 7.66 30.22 -20.01
C GLY A 336 7.97 29.69 -18.60
N ASN A 337 9.25 29.62 -18.21
CA ASN A 337 9.65 29.16 -16.88
C ASN A 337 9.21 30.11 -15.76
N ILE A 338 9.30 31.43 -15.96
CA ILE A 338 8.83 32.42 -14.97
C ILE A 338 7.31 32.32 -14.79
N VAL A 339 6.57 32.19 -15.89
CA VAL A 339 5.11 32.04 -15.86
C VAL A 339 4.72 30.71 -15.21
N ASP A 340 5.39 29.59 -15.51
CA ASP A 340 5.09 28.29 -14.85
C ASP A 340 5.35 28.35 -13.33
N ALA A 341 6.43 29.01 -12.90
CA ALA A 341 6.71 29.20 -11.47
C ALA A 341 5.62 30.05 -10.79
N GLY A 342 5.21 31.15 -11.42
CA GLY A 342 4.12 32.00 -10.92
C GLY A 342 2.78 31.28 -10.83
N VAL A 343 2.38 30.59 -11.91
CA VAL A 343 1.17 29.75 -11.94
C VAL A 343 1.25 28.65 -10.88
N GLY A 344 2.40 28.00 -10.75
CA GLY A 344 2.66 26.96 -9.75
C GLY A 344 2.43 27.48 -8.32
N LEU A 345 3.01 28.63 -7.98
CA LEU A 345 2.83 29.25 -6.65
C LEU A 345 1.35 29.58 -6.38
N VAL A 346 0.66 30.18 -7.33
CA VAL A 346 -0.77 30.51 -7.20
C VAL A 346 -1.61 29.24 -7.03
N CYS A 347 -1.33 28.18 -7.81
CA CYS A 347 -2.04 26.90 -7.69
C CYS A 347 -1.80 26.22 -6.34
N TRP A 348 -0.60 26.32 -5.78
CA TRP A 348 -0.30 25.83 -4.44
C TRP A 348 -1.09 26.58 -3.36
N ILE A 349 -1.10 27.92 -3.41
CA ILE A 349 -1.84 28.76 -2.46
C ILE A 349 -3.35 28.45 -2.57
N PHE A 350 -3.88 28.42 -3.79
CA PHE A 350 -5.29 28.12 -4.03
C PHE A 350 -5.63 26.70 -3.58
N GLY A 351 -4.85 25.69 -3.97
CA GLY A 351 -5.12 24.30 -3.63
C GLY A 351 -5.04 24.04 -2.13
N LEU A 352 -4.10 24.69 -1.42
CA LEU A 352 -4.03 24.65 0.04
C LEU A 352 -5.27 25.30 0.66
N ALA A 353 -5.63 26.51 0.25
CA ALA A 353 -6.80 27.22 0.75
C ALA A 353 -8.11 26.43 0.51
N TRP A 354 -8.29 25.90 -0.71
CA TRP A 354 -9.42 25.05 -1.07
C TRP A 354 -9.49 23.79 -0.20
N SER A 355 -8.37 23.09 -0.05
CA SER A 355 -8.31 21.87 0.76
C SER A 355 -8.65 22.13 2.23
N LEU A 356 -8.14 23.24 2.79
CA LEU A 356 -8.46 23.66 4.16
C LEU A 356 -9.95 24.00 4.31
N ILE A 357 -10.54 24.68 3.33
CA ILE A 357 -11.98 24.98 3.33
C ILE A 357 -12.80 23.68 3.32
N VAL A 358 -12.48 22.74 2.43
CA VAL A 358 -13.19 21.45 2.33
C VAL A 358 -13.11 20.68 3.66
N ILE A 359 -11.91 20.60 4.25
CA ILE A 359 -11.70 19.94 5.56
C ILE A 359 -12.47 20.66 6.66
N ALA A 360 -12.45 22.00 6.70
CA ALA A 360 -13.16 22.79 7.70
C ALA A 360 -14.69 22.60 7.60
N ILE A 361 -15.26 22.60 6.39
CA ILE A 361 -16.68 22.32 6.18
C ILE A 361 -17.00 20.88 6.60
N ALA A 362 -16.15 19.92 6.24
CA ALA A 362 -16.33 18.53 6.65
C ALA A 362 -16.31 18.39 8.19
N TRP A 363 -15.51 19.18 8.90
CA TRP A 363 -15.55 19.22 10.37
C TRP A 363 -16.85 19.79 10.92
N LEU A 364 -17.49 20.75 10.25
CA LEU A 364 -18.82 21.23 10.67
C LEU A 364 -19.89 20.13 10.57
N VAL A 365 -19.76 19.23 9.59
CA VAL A 365 -20.69 18.11 9.41
C VAL A 365 -20.37 16.94 10.32
N TYR A 366 -19.11 16.50 10.36
CA TYR A 366 -18.71 15.26 11.03
C TYR A 366 -18.23 15.49 12.48
N ARG A 367 -17.75 16.68 12.83
CA ARG A 367 -17.27 17.08 14.17
C ARG A 367 -17.83 18.46 14.59
N PRO A 368 -19.17 18.66 14.61
CA PRO A 368 -19.79 19.98 14.68
C PRO A 368 -19.30 20.83 15.87
N VAL A 369 -19.08 20.24 17.04
CA VAL A 369 -18.58 20.96 18.23
C VAL A 369 -17.20 21.57 17.97
N ILE A 370 -16.26 20.79 17.46
CA ILE A 370 -14.89 21.27 17.16
C ILE A 370 -14.95 22.32 16.04
N GLY A 371 -15.72 22.06 14.98
CA GLY A 371 -15.88 22.99 13.86
C GLY A 371 -16.46 24.34 14.30
N ILE A 372 -17.52 24.35 15.10
CA ILE A 372 -18.16 25.57 15.60
C ILE A 372 -17.21 26.34 16.54
N LEU A 373 -16.53 25.65 17.46
CA LEU A 373 -15.57 26.31 18.38
C LEU A 373 -14.44 27.01 17.61
N LEU A 374 -13.92 26.37 16.56
CA LEU A 374 -12.89 26.97 15.70
C LEU A 374 -13.43 28.17 14.91
N LEU A 375 -14.66 28.11 14.40
CA LEU A 375 -15.30 29.25 13.74
C LEU A 375 -15.48 30.43 14.70
N VAL A 376 -15.95 30.18 15.93
CA VAL A 376 -16.10 31.21 16.96
C VAL A 376 -14.75 31.84 17.29
N ALA A 377 -13.71 31.02 17.49
CA ALA A 377 -12.35 31.50 17.73
C ALA A 377 -11.81 32.35 16.57
N ALA A 378 -12.04 31.93 15.33
CA ALA A 378 -11.63 32.68 14.14
C ALA A 378 -12.34 34.05 14.04
N VAL A 379 -13.66 34.09 14.25
CA VAL A 379 -14.44 35.34 14.26
C VAL A 379 -13.98 36.26 15.40
N ALA A 380 -13.76 35.73 16.60
CA ALA A 380 -13.22 36.50 17.72
C ALA A 380 -11.84 37.09 17.41
N GLY A 381 -10.96 36.32 16.77
CA GLY A 381 -9.65 36.78 16.31
C GLY A 381 -9.74 37.92 15.28
N ILE A 382 -10.64 37.81 14.29
CA ILE A 382 -10.88 38.87 13.29
C ILE A 382 -11.39 40.15 13.96
N ILE A 383 -12.36 40.04 14.87
CA ILE A 383 -12.88 41.18 15.64
C ILE A 383 -11.76 41.83 16.46
N PHE A 384 -10.93 41.03 17.13
CA PHE A 384 -9.79 41.52 17.91
C PHE A 384 -8.77 42.27 17.03
N LEU A 385 -8.39 41.73 15.87
CA LEU A 385 -7.48 42.39 14.94
C LEU A 385 -8.08 43.71 14.40
N LYS A 386 -9.37 43.71 14.03
CA LYS A 386 -10.08 44.92 13.57
C LYS A 386 -10.17 45.98 14.69
N SER A 387 -10.28 45.56 15.95
CA SER A 387 -10.29 46.47 17.11
C SER A 387 -8.92 47.10 17.38
N ARG A 388 -7.81 46.41 17.06
CA ARG A 388 -6.45 46.95 17.17
C ARG A 388 -6.07 47.87 16.03
N SER A 389 -6.47 47.55 14.80
CA SER A 389 -6.21 48.40 13.62
C SER A 389 -6.89 49.77 13.73
N LYS A 390 -7.99 49.89 14.51
CA LYS A 390 -8.68 51.16 14.76
C LYS A 390 -8.00 52.07 15.80
N LYS A 391 -7.01 51.56 16.56
CA LYS A 391 -6.31 52.34 17.61
C LYS A 391 -5.00 53.00 17.12
N THR A 392 -4.64 52.84 15.85
CA THR A 392 -3.37 53.30 15.26
C THR A 392 -3.56 54.35 14.16
N VAL A 393 -4.54 55.25 14.29
CA VAL A 393 -4.60 56.49 13.50
C VAL A 393 -4.36 57.66 14.46
N PRO A 394 -3.16 58.29 14.46
CA PRO A 394 -2.97 59.57 15.14
C PRO A 394 -3.80 60.63 14.40
N GLN A 395 -4.67 61.35 15.11
CA GLN A 395 -5.24 62.58 14.57
C GLN A 395 -4.13 63.63 14.53
N SER A 396 -3.80 64.12 13.33
CA SER A 396 -2.94 65.30 13.11
C SER A 396 -3.68 66.59 13.47
#